data_AF-A0A563BEV0-F1
#
_entry.id   AF-A0A563BEV0-F1
#
_cell.length_a   1.000
_cell.length_b   1.000
_cell.length_c   1.000
_cell.angle_alpha   90.00
_cell.angle_beta   90.00
_cell.angle_gamma   90.00
#
_symmetry.space_group_name_H-M   'P 1'
#
loop_
_entity.id
_entity.type
_entity.pdbx_description
1 polymer ?
#
loop_
_entity_poly.entity_id
_entity_poly.type
_entity_poly.pdbx_seq_one_letter_code
_entity_poly.pdbx_strand_id
1 'polypeptide(L)'
;MPKITFSHNFLWVNFRRNFTFLLGLCLSIFIFNLNSAAVFAVQTPTLSVSVDNAAVNVNGNQVINSVNGTTELPLNLTINTTNKTGYTATLNTETNETALVNSGSASGAKIDSITGSSSILNLPVNTWGFKTSNETNYNPIPSLATPTNIFQTTEKTNGNDVRGLNIGMKLSQNIESGSYDNKLIFSVVTNPYVGKAVMTEGLDFNNKLKALETATNKIEHFKKSTVAPAISINTVNIEDEESDYEIKLWLDPTDKTAYYYTEPEKVYLNMDSSKMFYPWADDERKIKNILEIDLSSFDTSQVTNMSYMFYGMSNLTTLNLSNFNTSKVMDMSYMFAYMLNLTALDLSNFDTSQVTNMNSMFAHMSNLMALNLSSFNTSKVTNMDYMFEQMLNITTLNLSNFDTANVTSMKGMFSYVSSLKTLDLSNFNTSKVTRMTSATCPTKNFVCVIALPTPIPTHIFLTPSTTANGMTPASTVTKPLRHCIITTIPYVTLLCSPSKLLRPYPKNVIIVSRFLPHKSILGR
;
A
#
# COMPACT_ATOMS: atom_id res chain seq x y z
N MET A 1 -59.78 -27.44 -5.25
CA MET A 1 -59.15 -28.76 -5.46
C MET A 1 -58.72 -28.85 -6.92
N PRO A 2 -57.67 -29.62 -7.30
CA PRO A 2 -56.81 -30.47 -6.47
C PRO A 2 -55.34 -29.99 -6.40
N LYS A 3 -54.56 -30.68 -5.55
CA LYS A 3 -53.08 -30.61 -5.49
C LYS A 3 -52.45 -31.22 -6.75
N ILE A 4 -51.24 -30.79 -7.11
CA ILE A 4 -50.23 -31.67 -7.69
C ILE A 4 -48.94 -31.51 -6.89
N THR A 5 -48.48 -32.62 -6.30
CA THR A 5 -47.19 -32.76 -5.62
C THR A 5 -46.28 -33.55 -6.55
N PHE A 6 -45.00 -33.19 -6.68
CA PHE A 6 -43.99 -34.11 -7.22
C PHE A 6 -42.71 -34.12 -6.39
N SER A 7 -42.16 -35.32 -6.24
CA SER A 7 -41.05 -35.69 -5.37
C SER A 7 -39.70 -35.63 -6.08
N HIS A 8 -38.62 -35.62 -5.28
CA HIS A 8 -37.24 -35.71 -5.77
C HIS A 8 -36.96 -36.96 -6.61
N ASN A 9 -35.99 -36.84 -7.52
CA ASN A 9 -34.83 -37.73 -7.58
C ASN A 9 -33.67 -37.03 -8.29
N PHE A 10 -32.45 -37.18 -7.75
CA PHE A 10 -31.21 -36.66 -8.32
C PHE A 10 -30.59 -37.71 -9.25
N LEU A 11 -30.09 -37.29 -10.42
CA LEU A 11 -29.06 -38.01 -11.18
C LEU A 11 -28.30 -37.03 -12.07
N TRP A 12 -27.00 -37.25 -12.21
CA TRP A 12 -26.02 -36.31 -12.76
C TRP A 12 -25.73 -36.56 -14.26
N VAL A 13 -24.95 -35.63 -14.86
CA VAL A 13 -24.03 -35.78 -16.01
C VAL A 13 -24.46 -35.24 -17.41
N ASN A 14 -23.65 -34.24 -17.85
CA ASN A 14 -23.26 -33.81 -19.21
C ASN A 14 -24.16 -32.94 -20.13
N PHE A 15 -23.51 -31.89 -20.63
CA PHE A 15 -23.94 -30.95 -21.67
C PHE A 15 -23.91 -31.55 -23.09
N ARG A 16 -24.89 -31.18 -23.94
CA ARG A 16 -24.68 -30.81 -25.36
C ARG A 16 -25.87 -29.99 -25.92
N ARG A 17 -25.54 -29.03 -26.81
CA ARG A 17 -26.39 -28.19 -27.70
C ARG A 17 -27.51 -29.00 -28.42
N ASN A 18 -28.66 -28.46 -28.88
CA ASN A 18 -29.05 -27.10 -29.32
C ASN A 18 -30.61 -26.98 -29.53
N PHE A 19 -31.23 -25.78 -29.37
CA PHE A 19 -32.56 -25.32 -29.90
C PHE A 19 -33.86 -26.07 -29.44
N THR A 20 -35.07 -25.48 -29.19
CA THR A 20 -35.68 -24.13 -29.39
C THR A 20 -36.81 -23.83 -28.35
N PHE A 21 -37.07 -22.54 -28.05
CA PHE A 21 -38.22 -21.88 -27.36
C PHE A 21 -39.42 -22.66 -26.75
N LEU A 22 -39.78 -22.35 -25.48
CA LEU A 22 -41.10 -21.78 -25.12
C LEU A 22 -41.09 -21.00 -23.77
N LEU A 23 -42.11 -20.15 -23.59
CA LEU A 23 -42.35 -19.11 -22.57
C LEU A 23 -42.51 -19.63 -21.11
N GLY A 24 -41.98 -18.91 -20.10
CA GLY A 24 -42.31 -19.18 -18.69
C GLY A 24 -41.41 -18.55 -17.61
N LEU A 25 -41.66 -17.28 -17.28
CA LEU A 25 -41.34 -16.58 -16.00
C LEU A 25 -40.26 -17.19 -15.07
N CYS A 26 -38.97 -16.91 -15.30
CA CYS A 26 -37.93 -17.06 -14.27
C CYS A 26 -36.66 -16.24 -14.60
N LEU A 27 -35.96 -15.77 -13.56
CA LEU A 27 -34.70 -15.01 -13.52
C LEU A 27 -34.01 -14.70 -14.88
N SER A 28 -34.11 -13.46 -15.34
CA SER A 28 -33.25 -12.93 -16.41
C SER A 28 -31.87 -12.53 -15.87
N ILE A 29 -31.02 -13.53 -15.59
CA ILE A 29 -29.57 -13.30 -15.58
C ILE A 29 -29.15 -13.06 -17.02
N PHE A 30 -29.04 -11.80 -17.42
CA PHE A 30 -28.43 -11.41 -18.70
C PHE A 30 -26.92 -11.66 -18.64
N ILE A 31 -26.50 -12.92 -18.83
CA ILE A 31 -25.12 -13.21 -19.23
C ILE A 31 -24.99 -12.80 -20.70
N PHE A 32 -24.51 -11.57 -20.92
CA PHE A 32 -23.92 -11.19 -22.20
C PHE A 32 -22.67 -12.04 -22.42
N ASN A 33 -22.87 -13.20 -23.04
CA ASN A 33 -21.78 -14.07 -23.45
C ASN A 33 -21.16 -13.52 -24.74
N LEU A 34 -20.46 -12.39 -24.59
CA LEU A 34 -19.57 -11.86 -25.61
C LEU A 34 -18.40 -12.86 -25.75
N ASN A 35 -18.24 -13.42 -26.94
CA ASN A 35 -17.03 -14.14 -27.31
C ASN A 35 -15.86 -13.14 -27.36
N SER A 36 -15.20 -12.92 -26.23
CA SER A 36 -14.02 -12.04 -26.14
C SER A 36 -13.12 -12.45 -24.97
N ALA A 37 -12.06 -13.20 -25.31
CA ALA A 37 -10.98 -13.66 -24.43
C ALA A 37 -11.39 -14.52 -23.22
N ALA A 38 -10.44 -15.31 -22.71
CA ALA A 38 -10.59 -15.99 -21.44
C ALA A 38 -10.30 -14.98 -20.33
N VAL A 39 -11.32 -14.33 -19.77
CA VAL A 39 -11.14 -13.36 -18.68
C VAL A 39 -10.70 -14.11 -17.42
N PHE A 40 -9.41 -14.02 -17.10
CA PHE A 40 -8.78 -14.65 -15.93
C PHE A 40 -9.09 -13.88 -14.62
N ALA A 41 -10.37 -13.64 -14.34
CA ALA A 41 -10.82 -13.06 -13.08
C ALA A 41 -10.84 -14.13 -11.97
N VAL A 42 -10.18 -13.86 -10.84
CA VAL A 42 -10.12 -14.77 -9.68
C VAL A 42 -11.48 -14.88 -8.99
N GLN A 43 -12.26 -13.80 -9.00
CA GLN A 43 -13.58 -13.75 -8.39
C GLN A 43 -14.60 -13.02 -9.27
N THR A 44 -15.77 -13.62 -9.45
CA THR A 44 -16.94 -12.93 -9.99
C THR A 44 -17.80 -12.37 -8.85
N PRO A 45 -18.22 -11.10 -8.89
CA PRO A 45 -19.07 -10.53 -7.85
C PRO A 45 -20.48 -11.12 -7.94
N THR A 46 -21.00 -11.61 -6.83
CA THR A 46 -22.37 -12.12 -6.71
C THR A 46 -23.29 -11.04 -6.15
N LEU A 47 -24.59 -11.14 -6.45
CA LEU A 47 -25.64 -10.34 -5.84
C LEU A 47 -26.87 -11.24 -5.64
N SER A 48 -27.44 -11.24 -4.44
CA SER A 48 -28.76 -11.81 -4.17
C SER A 48 -29.61 -10.83 -3.37
N VAL A 49 -30.91 -10.80 -3.67
CA VAL A 49 -31.90 -9.93 -3.03
C VAL A 49 -33.15 -10.74 -2.77
N SER A 50 -33.71 -10.62 -1.57
CA SER A 50 -35.05 -11.11 -1.24
C SER A 50 -35.79 -10.09 -0.38
N VAL A 51 -37.12 -10.11 -0.44
CA VAL A 51 -38.01 -9.43 0.49
C VAL A 51 -38.70 -10.47 1.35
N ASP A 52 -38.90 -10.19 2.63
CA ASP A 52 -39.57 -11.07 3.59
C ASP A 52 -41.04 -11.35 3.23
N ASN A 53 -41.74 -10.39 2.63
CA ASN A 53 -43.07 -10.60 2.08
C ASN A 53 -43.26 -9.94 0.70
N ALA A 54 -43.52 -10.77 -0.32
CA ALA A 54 -43.75 -10.31 -1.70
C ALA A 54 -45.16 -9.73 -1.93
N ALA A 55 -46.11 -9.93 -1.01
CA ALA A 55 -47.47 -9.40 -1.09
C ALA A 55 -47.94 -8.88 0.28
N VAL A 56 -47.83 -7.57 0.49
CA VAL A 56 -48.28 -6.91 1.72
C VAL A 56 -49.77 -6.59 1.62
N ASN A 57 -50.56 -7.24 2.48
CA ASN A 57 -52.01 -7.02 2.55
C ASN A 57 -52.36 -6.17 3.77
N VAL A 58 -53.27 -5.21 3.61
CA VAL A 58 -53.68 -4.28 4.67
C VAL A 58 -55.19 -4.25 4.78
N ASN A 59 -55.72 -4.53 5.97
CA ASN A 59 -57.16 -4.46 6.20
C ASN A 59 -57.56 -3.01 6.50
N GLY A 60 -58.11 -2.31 5.51
CA GLY A 60 -58.52 -0.90 5.62
C GLY A 60 -59.44 -0.61 6.81
N ASN A 61 -60.34 -1.54 7.17
CA ASN A 61 -61.22 -1.39 8.34
C ASN A 61 -60.45 -1.40 9.67
N GLN A 62 -59.33 -2.15 9.76
CA GLN A 62 -58.47 -2.11 10.95
C GLN A 62 -57.70 -0.79 11.05
N VAL A 63 -57.27 -0.23 9.91
CA VAL A 63 -56.59 1.07 9.85
C VAL A 63 -57.54 2.19 10.27
N ILE A 64 -58.73 2.25 9.68
CA ILE A 64 -59.75 3.28 9.94
C ILE A 64 -60.20 3.28 11.41
N ASN A 65 -60.34 2.10 12.03
CA ASN A 65 -60.76 1.95 13.42
C ASN A 65 -59.59 2.00 14.43
N SER A 66 -58.35 2.24 13.98
CA SER A 66 -57.21 2.49 14.87
C SER A 66 -57.31 3.87 15.53
N VAL A 67 -56.60 4.06 16.64
CA VAL A 67 -56.64 5.29 17.47
C VAL A 67 -56.44 6.59 16.67
N ASN A 68 -55.65 6.56 15.59
CA ASN A 68 -55.32 7.73 14.77
C ASN A 68 -55.70 7.59 13.28
N GLY A 69 -56.41 6.51 12.90
CA GLY A 69 -56.68 6.18 11.49
C GLY A 69 -55.43 5.76 10.71
N THR A 70 -54.37 5.29 11.38
CA THR A 70 -53.02 5.05 10.80
C THR A 70 -52.55 3.61 10.96
N THR A 71 -51.73 3.12 10.04
CA THR A 71 -50.95 1.88 10.22
C THR A 71 -49.53 2.02 9.68
N GLU A 72 -48.64 1.17 10.18
CA GLU A 72 -47.24 1.05 9.79
C GLU A 72 -46.91 -0.43 9.52
N LEU A 73 -46.35 -0.71 8.35
CA LEU A 73 -46.08 -2.06 7.84
C LEU A 73 -44.58 -2.19 7.55
N PRO A 74 -43.82 -2.98 8.34
CA PRO A 74 -42.42 -3.25 8.05
C PRO A 74 -42.28 -4.21 6.87
N LEU A 75 -41.23 -3.98 6.08
CA LEU A 75 -40.72 -4.81 5.00
C LEU A 75 -39.21 -4.96 5.20
N ASN A 76 -38.68 -6.17 5.08
CA ASN A 76 -37.25 -6.42 5.23
C ASN A 76 -36.66 -6.91 3.92
N LEU A 77 -35.71 -6.14 3.40
CA LEU A 77 -34.89 -6.51 2.24
C LEU A 77 -33.62 -7.17 2.75
N THR A 78 -33.40 -8.43 2.38
CA THR A 78 -32.12 -9.12 2.62
C THR A 78 -31.29 -9.05 1.36
N ILE A 79 -30.13 -8.40 1.43
CA ILE A 79 -29.23 -8.16 0.30
C ILE A 79 -27.88 -8.82 0.62
N ASN A 80 -27.30 -9.55 -0.34
CA ASN A 80 -25.96 -10.13 -0.19
C ASN A 80 -25.14 -9.82 -1.43
N THR A 81 -23.92 -9.31 -1.26
CA THR A 81 -22.98 -9.17 -2.37
C THR A 81 -21.54 -9.40 -1.96
N THR A 82 -20.79 -10.11 -2.82
CA THR A 82 -19.33 -10.21 -2.70
C THR A 82 -18.59 -9.05 -3.37
N ASN A 83 -19.28 -8.09 -3.99
CA ASN A 83 -18.62 -6.91 -4.56
C ASN A 83 -17.94 -6.09 -3.44
N LYS A 84 -16.63 -5.88 -3.58
CA LYS A 84 -15.77 -5.16 -2.63
C LYS A 84 -16.25 -3.73 -2.33
N THR A 85 -16.94 -3.05 -3.24
CA THR A 85 -17.51 -1.69 -3.05
C THR A 85 -18.99 -1.67 -2.66
N GLY A 86 -19.61 -2.83 -2.44
CA GLY A 86 -20.99 -2.93 -1.97
C GLY A 86 -22.05 -2.74 -3.07
N TYR A 87 -23.19 -2.14 -2.70
CA TYR A 87 -24.35 -1.95 -3.57
C TYR A 87 -25.06 -0.61 -3.38
N THR A 88 -25.91 -0.27 -4.34
CA THR A 88 -26.93 0.78 -4.25
C THR A 88 -28.30 0.17 -4.52
N ALA A 89 -29.28 0.48 -3.69
CA ALA A 89 -30.67 0.05 -3.81
C ALA A 89 -31.59 1.25 -4.01
N THR A 90 -32.50 1.16 -4.99
CA THR A 90 -33.51 2.17 -5.30
C THR A 90 -34.93 1.63 -5.14
N LEU A 91 -35.86 2.54 -4.84
CA LEU A 91 -37.29 2.31 -4.83
C LEU A 91 -37.97 3.14 -5.93
N ASN A 92 -38.95 2.55 -6.59
CA ASN A 92 -39.92 3.22 -7.46
C ASN A 92 -41.21 2.38 -7.57
N THR A 93 -42.32 2.97 -8.01
CA THR A 93 -43.49 2.22 -8.50
C THR A 93 -43.25 1.62 -9.89
N GLU A 94 -43.99 0.56 -10.24
CA GLU A 94 -43.92 -0.08 -11.58
C GLU A 94 -44.28 0.89 -12.73
N THR A 95 -45.06 1.95 -12.43
CA THR A 95 -45.41 3.01 -13.38
C THR A 95 -45.21 4.40 -12.74
N ASN A 96 -45.58 5.47 -13.44
CA ASN A 96 -45.60 6.81 -12.84
C ASN A 96 -46.79 7.05 -11.88
N GLU A 97 -47.73 6.10 -11.77
CA GLU A 97 -48.78 6.15 -10.76
C GLU A 97 -48.20 5.79 -9.38
N THR A 98 -48.28 6.74 -8.44
CA THR A 98 -47.78 6.58 -7.05
C THR A 98 -48.90 6.36 -6.03
N ALA A 99 -50.17 6.50 -6.42
CA ALA A 99 -51.30 6.17 -5.57
C ALA A 99 -51.59 4.66 -5.52
N LEU A 100 -52.19 4.15 -4.45
CA LEU A 100 -52.90 2.87 -4.52
C LEU A 100 -54.24 3.12 -5.24
N VAL A 101 -54.55 2.34 -6.28
CA VAL A 101 -55.71 2.57 -7.15
C VAL A 101 -56.81 1.55 -6.89
N ASN A 102 -58.05 2.00 -6.71
CA ASN A 102 -59.21 1.10 -6.63
C ASN A 102 -59.65 0.67 -8.03
N SER A 103 -59.25 -0.53 -8.43
CA SER A 103 -59.54 -1.10 -9.76
C SER A 103 -61.04 -1.33 -10.03
N GLY A 104 -61.87 -1.38 -8.99
CA GLY A 104 -63.33 -1.51 -9.10
C GLY A 104 -64.10 -0.18 -9.03
N SER A 105 -63.43 0.95 -8.78
CA SER A 105 -64.08 2.23 -8.57
C SER A 105 -64.55 2.88 -9.88
N ALA A 106 -65.83 3.21 -9.95
CA ALA A 106 -66.38 4.04 -11.04
C ALA A 106 -66.00 5.52 -10.91
N SER A 107 -65.54 5.96 -9.71
CA SER A 107 -65.11 7.33 -9.44
C SER A 107 -63.60 7.56 -9.66
N GLY A 108 -62.83 6.47 -9.82
CA GLY A 108 -61.36 6.51 -9.88
C GLY A 108 -60.72 6.71 -8.50
N ALA A 109 -61.33 6.18 -7.44
CA ALA A 109 -60.88 6.36 -6.06
C ALA A 109 -59.44 5.86 -5.83
N LYS A 110 -58.69 6.63 -5.03
CA LYS A 110 -57.25 6.43 -4.78
C LYS A 110 -56.89 6.64 -3.31
N ILE A 111 -55.73 6.10 -2.93
CA ILE A 111 -54.97 6.50 -1.73
C ILE A 111 -53.67 7.11 -2.26
N ASP A 112 -53.58 8.44 -2.25
CA ASP A 112 -52.49 9.15 -2.92
C ASP A 112 -51.17 9.04 -2.16
N SER A 113 -50.05 9.10 -2.88
CA SER A 113 -48.76 9.30 -2.21
C SER A 113 -48.73 10.67 -1.52
N ILE A 114 -48.13 10.76 -0.35
CA ILE A 114 -47.81 12.04 0.28
C ILE A 114 -46.90 12.90 -0.61
N THR A 115 -47.03 14.22 -0.51
CA THR A 115 -46.31 15.19 -1.36
C THR A 115 -45.06 15.78 -0.69
N GLY A 116 -44.84 15.51 0.60
CA GLY A 116 -43.69 15.97 1.38
C GLY A 116 -43.46 15.12 2.63
N SER A 117 -42.28 15.26 3.24
CA SER A 117 -41.89 14.43 4.38
C SER A 117 -42.70 14.75 5.64
N SER A 118 -43.26 13.74 6.31
CA SER A 118 -44.14 13.90 7.48
C SER A 118 -44.11 12.71 8.44
N SER A 119 -44.38 12.94 9.73
CA SER A 119 -44.61 11.86 10.69
C SER A 119 -45.94 11.13 10.43
N ILE A 120 -46.06 9.88 10.89
CA ILE A 120 -47.24 9.01 10.67
C ILE A 120 -48.55 9.64 11.15
N LEU A 121 -48.52 10.36 12.29
CA LEU A 121 -49.71 11.00 12.86
C LEU A 121 -50.18 12.19 12.01
N ASN A 122 -49.25 12.89 11.37
CA ASN A 122 -49.49 14.12 10.61
C ASN A 122 -49.71 13.87 9.11
N LEU A 123 -49.73 12.62 8.64
CA LEU A 123 -50.07 12.34 7.24
C LEU A 123 -51.46 12.92 6.89
N PRO A 124 -51.65 13.41 5.66
CA PRO A 124 -52.98 13.71 5.13
C PRO A 124 -53.88 12.47 5.12
N VAL A 125 -55.19 12.65 5.22
CA VAL A 125 -56.14 11.53 5.14
C VAL A 125 -56.16 10.92 3.74
N ASN A 126 -56.34 9.60 3.69
CA ASN A 126 -56.29 8.78 2.47
C ASN A 126 -54.97 8.93 1.71
N THR A 127 -53.85 8.93 2.43
CA THR A 127 -52.50 8.95 1.82
C THR A 127 -51.55 7.91 2.41
N TRP A 128 -50.48 7.62 1.67
CA TRP A 128 -49.42 6.69 2.06
C TRP A 128 -48.01 7.18 1.66
N GLY A 129 -46.99 6.63 2.31
CA GLY A 129 -45.58 6.95 2.10
C GLY A 129 -44.66 5.85 2.62
N PHE A 130 -43.35 6.00 2.41
CA PHE A 130 -42.34 5.06 2.89
C PHE A 130 -41.30 5.75 3.79
N LYS A 131 -40.64 4.99 4.67
CA LYS A 131 -39.41 5.42 5.35
C LYS A 131 -38.41 4.26 5.42
N THR A 132 -37.13 4.55 5.46
CA THR A 132 -36.09 3.57 5.80
C THR A 132 -35.97 3.43 7.33
N SER A 133 -35.36 2.35 7.85
CA SER A 133 -35.20 2.15 9.30
C SER A 133 -34.45 3.27 10.05
N ASN A 134 -33.68 4.10 9.34
CA ASN A 134 -32.89 5.20 9.93
C ASN A 134 -33.67 6.53 9.95
N GLU A 135 -34.87 6.59 9.36
CA GLU A 135 -35.68 7.80 9.22
C GLU A 135 -36.85 7.81 10.20
N THR A 136 -37.16 9.00 10.71
CA THR A 136 -38.31 9.23 11.61
C THR A 136 -39.60 9.59 10.87
N ASN A 137 -39.47 10.23 9.70
CA ASN A 137 -40.58 10.69 8.86
C ASN A 137 -40.76 9.79 7.63
N TYR A 138 -41.98 9.76 7.12
CA TYR A 138 -42.34 9.17 5.85
C TYR A 138 -42.13 10.15 4.71
N ASN A 139 -41.62 9.65 3.60
CA ASN A 139 -41.36 10.37 2.36
C ASN A 139 -42.36 9.95 1.25
N PRO A 140 -42.55 10.78 0.21
CA PRO A 140 -43.33 10.44 -0.98
C PRO A 140 -42.90 9.11 -1.60
N ILE A 141 -43.86 8.31 -2.07
CA ILE A 141 -43.60 7.12 -2.87
C ILE A 141 -43.00 7.56 -4.23
N PRO A 142 -41.80 7.10 -4.59
CA PRO A 142 -41.12 7.51 -5.82
C PRO A 142 -41.77 6.91 -7.06
N SER A 143 -41.95 7.74 -8.10
CA SER A 143 -42.46 7.31 -9.42
C SER A 143 -41.41 6.55 -10.23
N LEU A 144 -41.82 5.78 -11.25
CA LEU A 144 -40.89 5.15 -12.21
C LEU A 144 -39.94 6.16 -12.87
N ALA A 145 -40.41 7.37 -13.19
CA ALA A 145 -39.59 8.44 -13.77
C ALA A 145 -38.60 9.08 -12.79
N THR A 146 -38.78 8.88 -11.48
CA THR A 146 -37.95 9.48 -10.42
C THR A 146 -37.64 8.46 -9.31
N PRO A 147 -36.88 7.39 -9.57
CA PRO A 147 -36.49 6.44 -8.53
C PRO A 147 -35.66 7.11 -7.43
N THR A 148 -35.81 6.66 -6.19
CA THR A 148 -35.08 7.20 -5.03
C THR A 148 -34.13 6.16 -4.46
N ASN A 149 -32.88 6.56 -4.20
CA ASN A 149 -31.92 5.73 -3.46
C ASN A 149 -32.42 5.53 -2.02
N ILE A 150 -32.61 4.28 -1.61
CA ILE A 150 -33.05 3.92 -0.25
C ILE A 150 -31.91 3.37 0.60
N PHE A 151 -30.96 2.64 0.00
CA PHE A 151 -29.77 2.12 0.70
C PHE A 151 -28.55 2.22 -0.19
N GLN A 152 -27.40 2.53 0.41
CA GLN A 152 -26.11 2.51 -0.26
C GLN A 152 -25.06 2.03 0.74
N THR A 153 -24.22 1.08 0.34
CA THR A 153 -23.03 0.65 1.11
C THR A 153 -21.76 1.03 0.34
N THR A 154 -20.62 1.07 1.03
CA THR A 154 -19.29 1.34 0.43
C THR A 154 -18.37 0.13 0.46
N GLU A 155 -18.80 -0.97 1.09
CA GLU A 155 -18.05 -2.18 1.33
C GLU A 155 -18.91 -3.43 1.06
N LYS A 156 -18.25 -4.57 0.86
CA LYS A 156 -18.92 -5.89 0.74
C LYS A 156 -19.80 -6.18 1.95
N THR A 157 -20.86 -6.96 1.77
CA THR A 157 -21.65 -7.45 2.91
C THR A 157 -21.24 -8.87 3.26
N ASN A 158 -20.93 -9.13 4.53
CA ASN A 158 -20.42 -10.42 5.01
C ASN A 158 -21.51 -11.50 5.15
N GLY A 159 -22.55 -11.43 4.31
CA GLY A 159 -23.77 -12.23 4.39
C GLY A 159 -24.80 -11.68 5.38
N ASN A 160 -26.07 -11.78 5.00
CA ASN A 160 -27.27 -11.35 5.74
C ASN A 160 -27.36 -9.84 6.00
N ASP A 161 -27.17 -9.01 4.97
CA ASP A 161 -27.41 -7.57 5.07
C ASP A 161 -28.91 -7.29 5.03
N VAL A 162 -29.54 -7.25 6.20
CA VAL A 162 -30.97 -6.94 6.33
C VAL A 162 -31.16 -5.42 6.40
N ARG A 163 -32.09 -4.90 5.61
CA ARG A 163 -32.48 -3.49 5.54
C ARG A 163 -33.99 -3.36 5.67
N GLY A 164 -34.44 -2.67 6.72
CA GLY A 164 -35.86 -2.42 6.95
C GLY A 164 -36.34 -1.17 6.20
N LEU A 165 -37.54 -1.30 5.64
CA LEU A 165 -38.33 -0.24 5.03
C LEU A 165 -39.74 -0.33 5.61
N ASN A 166 -40.35 0.79 5.99
CA ASN A 166 -41.66 0.79 6.60
C ASN A 166 -42.61 1.58 5.71
N ILE A 167 -43.76 0.99 5.38
CA ILE A 167 -44.85 1.66 4.66
C ILE A 167 -45.84 2.20 5.68
N GLY A 168 -46.14 3.49 5.59
CA GLY A 168 -47.05 4.19 6.49
C GLY A 168 -48.23 4.73 5.72
N MET A 169 -49.43 4.64 6.29
CA MET A 169 -50.64 5.16 5.67
C MET A 169 -51.61 5.69 6.70
N LYS A 170 -52.49 6.60 6.26
CA LYS A 170 -53.61 7.12 7.04
C LYS A 170 -54.88 7.08 6.23
N LEU A 171 -55.92 6.43 6.74
CA LEU A 171 -57.22 6.25 6.09
C LEU A 171 -58.34 6.91 6.90
N SER A 172 -59.45 7.20 6.25
CA SER A 172 -60.66 7.76 6.85
C SER A 172 -61.90 6.97 6.45
N GLN A 173 -63.02 7.15 7.16
CA GLN A 173 -64.30 6.50 6.86
C GLN A 173 -64.91 6.92 5.50
N ASN A 174 -64.36 7.96 4.85
CA ASN A 174 -64.87 8.51 3.59
C ASN A 174 -64.28 7.84 2.34
N ILE A 175 -63.43 6.82 2.49
CA ILE A 175 -62.83 6.09 1.37
C ILE A 175 -63.86 5.13 0.73
N GLU A 176 -63.85 5.02 -0.60
CA GLU A 176 -64.71 4.08 -1.33
C GLU A 176 -64.32 2.63 -1.00
N SER A 177 -65.28 1.72 -0.83
CA SER A 177 -64.99 0.31 -0.59
C SER A 177 -64.38 -0.35 -1.83
N GLY A 178 -63.27 -1.08 -1.68
CA GLY A 178 -62.64 -1.83 -2.78
C GLY A 178 -61.25 -2.38 -2.45
N SER A 179 -60.58 -2.93 -3.46
CA SER A 179 -59.17 -3.32 -3.39
C SER A 179 -58.31 -2.19 -3.95
N TYR A 180 -57.36 -1.72 -3.16
CA TYR A 180 -56.48 -0.60 -3.51
C TYR A 180 -55.06 -1.12 -3.69
N ASP A 181 -54.58 -1.13 -4.94
CA ASP A 181 -53.36 -1.82 -5.32
C ASP A 181 -52.37 -0.89 -6.03
N ASN A 182 -51.08 -1.06 -5.73
CA ASN A 182 -49.93 -0.58 -6.52
C ASN A 182 -48.74 -1.50 -6.23
N LYS A 183 -47.71 -1.46 -7.08
CA LYS A 183 -46.59 -2.38 -7.08
C LYS A 183 -45.28 -1.60 -6.95
N LEU A 184 -44.58 -1.84 -5.85
CA LEU A 184 -43.25 -1.30 -5.60
C LEU A 184 -42.18 -2.19 -6.23
N ILE A 185 -41.21 -1.55 -6.87
CA ILE A 185 -40.03 -2.15 -7.49
C ILE A 185 -38.81 -1.74 -6.66
N PHE A 186 -38.11 -2.76 -6.15
CA PHE A 186 -36.80 -2.60 -5.52
C PHE A 186 -35.74 -3.01 -6.51
N SER A 187 -34.94 -2.06 -6.98
CA SER A 187 -33.80 -2.35 -7.86
C SER A 187 -32.52 -2.27 -7.06
N VAL A 188 -31.69 -3.32 -7.08
CA VAL A 188 -30.39 -3.33 -6.41
C VAL A 188 -29.33 -3.58 -7.47
N VAL A 189 -28.32 -2.72 -7.50
CA VAL A 189 -27.15 -2.84 -8.37
C VAL A 189 -25.89 -2.85 -7.52
N THR A 190 -24.92 -3.67 -7.90
CA THR A 190 -23.60 -3.60 -7.27
C THR A 190 -22.90 -2.31 -7.67
N ASN A 191 -22.10 -1.76 -6.76
CA ASN A 191 -21.38 -0.52 -7.02
C ASN A 191 -20.26 -0.74 -8.04
N PRO A 192 -19.87 0.28 -8.83
CA PRO A 192 -18.78 0.17 -9.78
C PRO A 192 -17.49 -0.17 -9.04
N TYR A 193 -16.78 -1.19 -9.53
CA TYR A 193 -15.51 -1.64 -8.97
C TYR A 193 -14.50 -1.83 -10.11
N VAL A 194 -13.31 -1.25 -9.94
CA VAL A 194 -12.16 -1.50 -10.80
C VAL A 194 -11.27 -2.49 -10.05
N GLY A 195 -11.23 -3.73 -10.54
CA GLY A 195 -10.38 -4.76 -9.97
C GLY A 195 -8.89 -4.42 -10.08
N LYS A 196 -8.07 -5.05 -9.25
CA LYS A 196 -6.63 -4.89 -9.22
C LYS A 196 -5.94 -6.24 -9.41
N ALA A 197 -5.00 -6.30 -10.35
CA ALA A 197 -4.00 -7.36 -10.36
C ALA A 197 -2.96 -7.02 -9.29
N VAL A 198 -2.84 -7.86 -8.26
CA VAL A 198 -1.85 -7.69 -7.18
C VAL A 198 -0.87 -8.85 -7.23
N MET A 199 0.42 -8.54 -7.35
CA MET A 199 1.49 -9.54 -7.34
C MET A 199 1.84 -9.90 -5.90
N THR A 200 2.10 -11.19 -5.66
CA THR A 200 2.44 -11.76 -4.35
C THR A 200 3.67 -11.11 -3.68
N GLU A 201 3.83 -11.33 -2.36
CA GLU A 201 4.95 -10.87 -1.54
C GLU A 201 6.32 -11.19 -2.17
N GLY A 202 7.29 -10.30 -1.95
CA GLY A 202 8.56 -10.35 -2.68
C GLY A 202 9.40 -11.61 -2.46
N LEU A 203 9.25 -12.27 -1.31
CA LEU A 203 9.90 -13.56 -1.05
C LEU A 203 9.22 -14.71 -1.81
N ASP A 204 7.88 -14.76 -1.86
CA ASP A 204 7.16 -15.79 -2.61
C ASP A 204 7.33 -15.61 -4.14
N PHE A 205 7.32 -14.37 -4.61
CA PHE A 205 7.65 -14.02 -5.98
C PHE A 205 8.98 -14.61 -6.43
N ASN A 206 10.06 -14.44 -5.63
CA ASN A 206 11.35 -15.06 -5.93
C ASN A 206 11.28 -16.58 -5.96
N ASN A 207 10.57 -17.21 -5.03
CA ASN A 207 10.48 -18.66 -4.95
C ASN A 207 9.84 -19.23 -6.23
N LYS A 208 8.73 -18.62 -6.65
CA LYS A 208 8.00 -18.99 -7.86
C LYS A 208 8.79 -18.68 -9.13
N LEU A 209 9.45 -17.52 -9.20
CA LEU A 209 10.33 -17.15 -10.32
C LEU A 209 11.53 -18.11 -10.41
N LYS A 210 12.14 -18.46 -9.28
CA LYS A 210 13.25 -19.43 -9.22
C LYS A 210 12.83 -20.83 -9.63
N ALA A 211 11.63 -21.27 -9.26
CA ALA A 211 11.12 -22.61 -9.57
C ALA A 211 10.99 -22.88 -11.09
N LEU A 212 11.03 -21.83 -11.92
CA LEU A 212 11.08 -21.96 -13.38
C LEU A 212 12.47 -22.30 -13.93
N GLU A 213 13.56 -22.04 -13.19
CA GLU A 213 14.91 -22.39 -13.63
C GLU A 213 15.14 -23.91 -13.62
N THR A 214 15.75 -24.43 -14.68
CA THR A 214 16.24 -25.82 -14.72
C THR A 214 17.77 -25.85 -14.60
N ALA A 215 18.40 -27.02 -14.76
CA ALA A 215 19.86 -27.12 -14.83
C ALA A 215 20.44 -26.38 -16.05
N THR A 216 19.72 -26.37 -17.18
CA THR A 216 20.16 -25.79 -18.45
C THR A 216 19.54 -24.42 -18.75
N ASN A 217 18.33 -24.17 -18.26
CA ASN A 217 17.58 -22.95 -18.56
C ASN A 217 17.61 -22.03 -17.33
N LYS A 218 18.28 -20.90 -17.48
CA LYS A 218 18.46 -19.87 -16.47
C LYS A 218 17.81 -18.58 -16.94
N ILE A 219 17.18 -17.86 -16.02
CA ILE A 219 16.43 -16.65 -16.37
C ILE A 219 17.43 -15.51 -16.60
N GLU A 220 17.42 -14.97 -17.82
CA GLU A 220 18.27 -13.85 -18.24
C GLU A 220 17.45 -12.57 -18.44
N HIS A 221 16.13 -12.68 -18.67
CA HIS A 221 15.23 -11.52 -18.81
C HIS A 221 13.94 -11.73 -18.00
N PHE A 222 13.33 -10.65 -17.49
CA PHE A 222 11.98 -10.68 -16.89
C PHE A 222 11.11 -9.60 -17.54
N LYS A 223 9.96 -9.98 -18.11
CA LYS A 223 9.11 -9.08 -18.91
C LYS A 223 7.62 -9.37 -18.76
N LYS A 224 6.77 -8.37 -18.99
CA LYS A 224 5.34 -8.60 -19.21
C LYS A 224 5.11 -9.11 -20.63
N SER A 225 4.27 -10.12 -20.78
CA SER A 225 3.73 -10.53 -22.09
C SER A 225 2.52 -9.69 -22.45
N THR A 226 2.40 -9.30 -23.73
CA THR A 226 1.20 -8.64 -24.28
C THR A 226 0.10 -9.64 -24.65
N VAL A 227 0.38 -10.94 -24.59
CA VAL A 227 -0.56 -12.02 -24.91
C VAL A 227 -0.59 -13.08 -23.81
N ALA A 228 -1.77 -13.66 -23.58
CA ALA A 228 -1.92 -14.77 -22.65
C ALA A 228 -1.04 -15.97 -23.07
N PRO A 229 -0.48 -16.73 -22.10
CA PRO A 229 0.28 -17.93 -22.42
C PRO A 229 -0.60 -18.96 -23.13
N ALA A 230 -0.04 -19.67 -24.11
CA ALA A 230 -0.73 -20.77 -24.77
C ALA A 230 -1.04 -21.89 -23.78
N ILE A 231 -2.17 -22.59 -23.97
CA ILE A 231 -2.68 -23.65 -23.07
C ILE A 231 -1.66 -24.79 -22.84
N SER A 232 -0.71 -24.98 -23.77
CA SER A 232 0.37 -25.97 -23.68
C SER A 232 1.57 -25.53 -22.82
N ILE A 233 1.62 -24.29 -22.35
CA ILE A 233 2.71 -23.76 -21.52
C ILE A 233 2.39 -24.02 -20.05
N ASN A 234 3.33 -24.64 -19.33
CA ASN A 234 3.25 -24.77 -17.88
C ASN A 234 3.47 -23.40 -17.24
N THR A 235 2.42 -22.88 -16.59
CA THR A 235 2.43 -21.59 -15.88
C THR A 235 2.35 -21.81 -14.37
N VAL A 236 2.90 -20.88 -13.60
CA VAL A 236 2.68 -20.76 -12.15
C VAL A 236 1.94 -19.45 -11.85
N ASN A 237 1.09 -19.48 -10.83
CA ASN A 237 0.31 -18.30 -10.39
C ASN A 237 1.13 -17.46 -9.40
N ILE A 238 1.34 -16.17 -9.71
CA ILE A 238 2.05 -15.19 -8.87
C ILE A 238 1.15 -14.05 -8.37
N GLU A 239 -0.17 -14.18 -8.50
CA GLU A 239 -1.10 -13.28 -7.83
C GLU A 239 -1.10 -13.46 -6.31
N ASP A 240 -1.47 -12.38 -5.64
CA ASP A 240 -1.76 -12.29 -4.21
C ASP A 240 -3.21 -12.72 -3.90
N GLU A 241 -3.50 -13.10 -2.65
CA GLU A 241 -4.87 -13.46 -2.22
C GLU A 241 -5.87 -12.29 -2.35
N GLU A 242 -5.41 -11.04 -2.29
CA GLU A 242 -6.27 -9.87 -2.50
C GLU A 242 -6.57 -9.55 -3.98
N SER A 243 -5.84 -10.18 -4.92
CA SER A 243 -5.92 -9.92 -6.36
C SER A 243 -7.27 -10.32 -6.97
N ASP A 244 -7.81 -9.47 -7.84
CA ASP A 244 -9.02 -9.77 -8.61
C ASP A 244 -8.74 -10.53 -9.91
N TYR A 245 -7.47 -10.58 -10.33
CA TYR A 245 -7.01 -11.19 -11.58
C TYR A 245 -5.87 -12.17 -11.32
N GLU A 246 -5.86 -13.29 -12.06
CA GLU A 246 -4.71 -14.19 -12.03
C GLU A 246 -3.50 -13.50 -12.66
N ILE A 247 -2.30 -13.83 -12.19
CA ILE A 247 -1.05 -13.39 -12.78
C ILE A 247 -0.24 -14.64 -13.10
N LYS A 248 -0.28 -15.05 -14.37
CA LYS A 248 0.43 -16.24 -14.85
C LYS A 248 1.89 -15.90 -15.11
N LEU A 249 2.82 -16.71 -14.62
CA LEU A 249 4.26 -16.61 -14.86
C LEU A 249 4.77 -17.90 -15.53
N TRP A 250 5.64 -17.79 -16.52
CA TRP A 250 6.32 -18.91 -17.17
C TRP A 250 7.71 -18.50 -17.68
N LEU A 251 8.52 -19.48 -18.08
CA LEU A 251 9.83 -19.26 -18.72
C LEU A 251 9.76 -19.76 -20.17
N ASP A 252 10.06 -18.89 -21.13
CA ASP A 252 10.40 -19.33 -22.48
C ASP A 252 11.89 -19.73 -22.50
N PRO A 253 12.23 -21.00 -22.81
CA PRO A 253 13.63 -21.45 -22.83
C PRO A 253 14.41 -20.96 -24.06
N THR A 254 13.73 -20.42 -25.07
CA THR A 254 14.31 -20.02 -26.36
C THR A 254 15.08 -18.70 -26.24
N ASP A 255 14.49 -17.73 -25.55
CA ASP A 255 15.08 -16.42 -25.28
C ASP A 255 15.47 -16.23 -23.81
N LYS A 256 15.14 -17.22 -22.95
CA LYS A 256 15.38 -17.22 -21.50
C LYS A 256 14.64 -16.11 -20.74
N THR A 257 13.53 -15.63 -21.29
CA THR A 257 12.67 -14.66 -20.65
C THR A 257 11.66 -15.34 -19.73
N ALA A 258 11.67 -14.95 -18.46
CA ALA A 258 10.54 -15.16 -17.57
C ALA A 258 9.45 -14.14 -17.91
N TYR A 259 8.37 -14.62 -18.53
CA TYR A 259 7.22 -13.82 -18.90
C TYR A 259 6.14 -13.92 -17.82
N TYR A 260 5.51 -12.78 -17.49
CA TYR A 260 4.25 -12.78 -16.76
C TYR A 260 3.10 -12.16 -17.59
N TYR A 261 1.87 -12.59 -17.32
CA TYR A 261 0.66 -12.09 -17.96
C TYR A 261 -0.48 -11.92 -16.95
N THR A 262 -1.24 -10.86 -17.12
CA THR A 262 -2.54 -10.62 -16.50
C THR A 262 -3.34 -9.64 -17.37
N GLU A 263 -4.67 -9.67 -17.28
CA GLU A 263 -5.56 -8.86 -18.13
C GLU A 263 -5.37 -7.34 -17.95
N PRO A 264 -5.22 -6.78 -16.73
CA PRO A 264 -5.00 -5.35 -16.56
C PRO A 264 -3.63 -4.91 -17.09
N GLU A 265 -3.53 -3.66 -17.59
CA GLU A 265 -2.23 -3.16 -18.00
C GLU A 265 -1.30 -2.96 -16.80
N LYS A 266 -1.82 -2.39 -15.70
CA LYS A 266 -1.05 -2.19 -14.47
C LYS A 266 -1.16 -3.37 -13.50
N VAL A 267 -0.04 -3.69 -12.84
CA VAL A 267 0.04 -4.66 -11.75
C VAL A 267 0.56 -3.97 -10.49
N TYR A 268 -0.20 -4.07 -9.40
CA TYR A 268 0.22 -3.54 -8.10
C TYR A 268 1.17 -4.53 -7.42
N LEU A 269 2.24 -4.05 -6.80
CA LEU A 269 3.07 -4.91 -5.94
C LEU A 269 2.49 -4.97 -4.52
N ASN A 270 2.64 -6.13 -3.86
CA ASN A 270 2.27 -6.31 -2.45
C ASN A 270 2.98 -5.29 -1.54
N MET A 271 2.32 -4.90 -0.44
CA MET A 271 2.85 -4.00 0.58
C MET A 271 4.26 -4.40 1.07
N ASP A 272 4.52 -5.70 1.24
CA ASP A 272 5.85 -6.26 1.43
C ASP A 272 6.44 -6.79 0.11
N SER A 273 7.05 -5.88 -0.64
CA SER A 273 7.86 -6.21 -1.82
C SER A 273 9.33 -6.46 -1.47
N SER A 274 9.66 -6.69 -0.18
CA SER A 274 11.05 -6.93 0.21
C SER A 274 11.61 -8.17 -0.47
N LYS A 275 12.91 -8.09 -0.75
CA LYS A 275 13.68 -9.12 -1.46
C LYS A 275 13.19 -9.41 -2.89
N MET A 276 12.24 -8.69 -3.50
CA MET A 276 11.97 -8.93 -4.93
C MET A 276 13.26 -8.83 -5.76
N PHE A 277 13.54 -9.86 -6.56
CA PHE A 277 14.80 -10.03 -7.31
C PHE A 277 16.06 -10.15 -6.42
N TYR A 278 15.99 -10.95 -5.34
CA TYR A 278 17.09 -11.17 -4.38
C TYR A 278 17.91 -12.46 -4.68
N PRO A 279 19.25 -12.38 -4.82
CA PRO A 279 20.10 -13.48 -5.25
C PRO A 279 21.26 -13.82 -4.28
N TRP A 280 21.16 -13.54 -2.98
CA TRP A 280 22.32 -13.72 -2.08
C TRP A 280 22.73 -15.19 -1.87
N ALA A 281 23.95 -15.39 -1.34
CA ALA A 281 24.76 -16.59 -1.58
C ALA A 281 24.32 -17.86 -0.85
N ASP A 282 23.73 -17.74 0.34
CA ASP A 282 23.42 -18.89 1.22
C ASP A 282 21.99 -19.44 1.02
N ASP A 283 21.34 -19.05 -0.08
CA ASP A 283 19.94 -19.33 -0.36
C ASP A 283 19.76 -20.08 -1.69
N GLU A 284 19.19 -21.29 -1.64
CA GLU A 284 18.87 -22.11 -2.82
C GLU A 284 17.89 -21.39 -3.77
N ARG A 285 17.16 -20.39 -3.27
CA ARG A 285 16.13 -19.62 -3.97
C ARG A 285 16.72 -18.52 -4.89
N LYS A 286 18.06 -18.43 -4.97
CA LYS A 286 18.85 -17.45 -5.73
C LYS A 286 18.61 -17.41 -7.25
N ILE A 287 18.22 -16.25 -7.79
CA ILE A 287 18.12 -15.97 -9.23
C ILE A 287 19.24 -15.00 -9.64
N LYS A 288 20.32 -15.50 -10.26
CA LYS A 288 21.58 -14.74 -10.40
C LYS A 288 21.95 -14.25 -11.80
N ASN A 289 21.18 -14.63 -12.83
CA ASN A 289 21.60 -14.50 -14.23
C ASN A 289 20.86 -13.39 -14.99
N ILE A 290 19.92 -12.69 -14.33
CA ILE A 290 19.12 -11.64 -14.97
C ILE A 290 20.01 -10.48 -15.46
N LEU A 291 19.85 -10.16 -16.74
CA LEU A 291 20.52 -9.10 -17.50
C LEU A 291 19.59 -7.89 -17.74
N GLU A 292 18.28 -8.13 -17.74
CA GLU A 292 17.26 -7.12 -18.03
C GLU A 292 15.96 -7.39 -17.24
N ILE A 293 15.33 -6.34 -16.70
CA ILE A 293 13.99 -6.40 -16.11
C ILE A 293 13.16 -5.26 -16.69
N ASP A 294 11.98 -5.59 -17.24
CA ASP A 294 10.94 -4.62 -17.53
C ASP A 294 9.98 -4.50 -16.33
N LEU A 295 9.94 -3.30 -15.77
CA LEU A 295 9.13 -2.91 -14.62
C LEU A 295 8.00 -1.93 -15.00
N SER A 296 7.82 -1.61 -16.28
CA SER A 296 6.99 -0.49 -16.75
C SER A 296 5.51 -0.59 -16.34
N SER A 297 4.96 -1.79 -16.29
CA SER A 297 3.58 -2.07 -15.86
C SER A 297 3.39 -2.11 -14.32
N PHE A 298 4.45 -1.99 -13.51
CA PHE A 298 4.33 -2.06 -12.05
C PHE A 298 3.80 -0.75 -11.45
N ASP A 299 2.91 -0.87 -10.47
CA ASP A 299 2.41 0.22 -9.63
C ASP A 299 2.82 -0.03 -8.17
N THR A 300 3.79 0.75 -7.68
CA THR A 300 4.36 0.57 -6.33
C THR A 300 3.73 1.46 -5.26
N SER A 301 2.61 2.14 -5.59
CA SER A 301 1.97 3.14 -4.72
C SER A 301 1.43 2.62 -3.37
N GLN A 302 1.39 1.30 -3.16
CA GLN A 302 0.98 0.67 -1.90
C GLN A 302 2.14 0.04 -1.12
N VAL A 303 3.35 -0.02 -1.70
CA VAL A 303 4.50 -0.69 -1.11
C VAL A 303 4.99 0.08 0.12
N THR A 304 5.17 -0.62 1.24
CA THR A 304 5.71 -0.08 2.49
C THR A 304 7.11 -0.62 2.81
N ASN A 305 7.47 -1.79 2.27
CA ASN A 305 8.79 -2.41 2.44
C ASN A 305 9.42 -2.72 1.08
N MET A 306 10.57 -2.10 0.79
CA MET A 306 11.42 -2.38 -0.38
C MET A 306 12.81 -2.90 0.03
N SER A 307 13.00 -3.32 1.29
CA SER A 307 14.29 -3.80 1.76
C SER A 307 14.79 -4.98 0.91
N TYR A 308 16.08 -4.98 0.56
CA TYR A 308 16.71 -5.96 -0.33
C TYR A 308 16.11 -6.12 -1.75
N MET A 309 15.17 -5.28 -2.19
CA MET A 309 14.66 -5.32 -3.57
C MET A 309 15.75 -4.89 -4.56
N PHE A 310 16.13 -5.77 -5.51
CA PHE A 310 17.28 -5.66 -6.42
C PHE A 310 18.69 -5.82 -5.81
N TYR A 311 18.79 -6.14 -4.52
CA TYR A 311 20.07 -6.38 -3.85
C TYR A 311 20.88 -7.45 -4.61
N GLY A 312 22.18 -7.27 -4.80
CA GLY A 312 23.04 -8.29 -5.40
C GLY A 312 22.77 -8.63 -6.87
N MET A 313 21.92 -7.85 -7.56
CA MET A 313 21.65 -7.99 -9.01
C MET A 313 22.84 -7.52 -9.85
N SER A 314 24.00 -8.16 -9.64
CA SER A 314 25.31 -7.70 -10.10
C SER A 314 25.48 -7.66 -11.61
N ASN A 315 24.63 -8.36 -12.37
CA ASN A 315 24.70 -8.44 -13.83
C ASN A 315 23.88 -7.35 -14.54
N LEU A 316 22.97 -6.66 -13.84
CA LEU A 316 22.22 -5.53 -14.42
C LEU A 316 23.17 -4.37 -14.71
N THR A 317 23.11 -3.85 -15.94
CA THR A 317 23.84 -2.66 -16.39
C THR A 317 22.95 -1.42 -16.44
N THR A 318 21.63 -1.60 -16.46
CA THR A 318 20.60 -0.56 -16.40
C THR A 318 19.44 -1.01 -15.52
N LEU A 319 18.74 -0.05 -14.91
CA LEU A 319 17.51 -0.30 -14.15
C LEU A 319 16.60 0.94 -14.30
N ASN A 320 15.40 0.78 -14.84
CA ASN A 320 14.43 1.87 -14.99
C ASN A 320 13.39 1.81 -13.85
N LEU A 321 13.33 2.87 -13.05
CA LEU A 321 12.41 3.00 -11.91
C LEU A 321 11.48 4.23 -12.05
N SER A 322 11.39 4.83 -13.23
CA SER A 322 10.65 6.10 -13.45
C SER A 322 9.15 6.02 -13.12
N ASN A 323 8.55 4.82 -13.13
CA ASN A 323 7.17 4.56 -12.74
C ASN A 323 6.96 4.28 -11.23
N PHE A 324 8.04 4.18 -10.45
CA PHE A 324 7.93 3.89 -9.02
C PHE A 324 7.33 5.08 -8.25
N ASN A 325 6.47 4.77 -7.29
CA ASN A 325 5.95 5.71 -6.30
C ASN A 325 6.34 5.19 -4.90
N THR A 326 7.35 5.81 -4.29
CA THR A 326 7.89 5.38 -2.99
C THR A 326 7.30 6.12 -1.78
N SER A 327 6.27 6.96 -1.97
CA SER A 327 5.72 7.85 -0.93
C SER A 327 5.17 7.16 0.33
N LYS A 328 4.98 5.83 0.31
CA LYS A 328 4.58 5.01 1.47
C LYS A 328 5.71 4.12 2.03
N VAL A 329 6.88 4.09 1.39
CA VAL A 329 7.96 3.17 1.74
C VAL A 329 8.62 3.60 3.04
N MET A 330 8.72 2.67 4.00
CA MET A 330 9.26 2.88 5.34
C MET A 330 10.66 2.25 5.51
N ASP A 331 10.98 1.22 4.72
CA ASP A 331 12.29 0.55 4.73
C ASP A 331 12.82 0.36 3.30
N MET A 332 14.02 0.90 3.05
CA MET A 332 14.79 0.76 1.80
C MET A 332 16.18 0.14 2.05
N SER A 333 16.38 -0.50 3.21
CA SER A 333 17.68 -1.07 3.55
C SER A 333 18.12 -2.13 2.56
N TYR A 334 19.40 -2.10 2.21
CA TYR A 334 20.04 -2.98 1.22
C TYR A 334 19.46 -2.95 -0.20
N MET A 335 18.49 -2.08 -0.54
CA MET A 335 17.78 -2.12 -1.84
C MET A 335 18.74 -2.26 -3.04
N PHE A 336 19.65 -1.32 -3.25
CA PHE A 336 20.57 -1.36 -4.41
C PHE A 336 21.96 -1.91 -4.10
N ALA A 337 22.19 -2.46 -2.89
CA ALA A 337 23.51 -2.91 -2.50
C ALA A 337 24.00 -4.08 -3.37
N TYR A 338 25.30 -4.13 -3.65
CA TYR A 338 25.95 -5.12 -4.53
C TYR A 338 25.43 -5.16 -5.98
N MET A 339 24.76 -4.11 -6.49
CA MET A 339 24.51 -3.94 -7.92
C MET A 339 25.78 -3.52 -8.68
N LEU A 340 26.75 -4.45 -8.78
CA LEU A 340 28.14 -4.15 -9.16
C LEU A 340 28.30 -3.52 -10.56
N ASN A 341 27.51 -3.93 -11.56
CA ASN A 341 27.67 -3.45 -12.95
C ASN A 341 26.84 -2.22 -13.30
N LEU A 342 26.05 -1.66 -12.37
CA LEU A 342 25.21 -0.50 -12.62
C LEU A 342 26.08 0.78 -12.67
N THR A 343 26.03 1.51 -13.78
CA THR A 343 26.85 2.72 -14.02
C THR A 343 26.09 4.02 -13.83
N ALA A 344 24.76 3.97 -13.85
CA ALA A 344 23.86 5.09 -13.58
C ALA A 344 22.57 4.57 -12.92
N LEU A 345 22.01 5.37 -12.00
CA LEU A 345 20.75 5.10 -11.32
C LEU A 345 19.99 6.43 -11.15
N ASP A 346 18.79 6.53 -11.70
CA ASP A 346 17.89 7.67 -11.52
C ASP A 346 16.89 7.39 -10.40
N LEU A 347 16.86 8.30 -9.41
CA LEU A 347 15.98 8.27 -8.24
C LEU A 347 15.24 9.62 -8.08
N SER A 348 15.15 10.40 -9.15
CA SER A 348 14.52 11.73 -9.13
C SER A 348 13.03 11.71 -8.72
N ASN A 349 12.34 10.59 -8.96
CA ASN A 349 10.96 10.33 -8.54
C ASN A 349 10.80 9.73 -7.13
N PHE A 350 11.88 9.41 -6.41
CA PHE A 350 11.80 8.80 -5.08
C PHE A 350 11.42 9.86 -4.02
N ASP A 351 10.24 9.70 -3.43
CA ASP A 351 9.87 10.30 -2.15
C ASP A 351 10.33 9.38 -1.01
N THR A 352 11.25 9.84 -0.17
CA THR A 352 11.73 9.10 1.00
C THR A 352 11.19 9.64 2.34
N SER A 353 10.18 10.52 2.32
CA SER A 353 9.67 11.22 3.51
C SER A 353 9.09 10.32 4.62
N GLN A 354 8.79 9.06 4.29
CA GLN A 354 8.35 8.04 5.26
C GLN A 354 9.45 7.03 5.64
N VAL A 355 10.60 7.07 4.97
CA VAL A 355 11.68 6.08 5.17
C VAL A 355 12.34 6.28 6.54
N THR A 356 12.43 5.20 7.29
CA THR A 356 13.04 5.15 8.63
C THR A 356 14.36 4.40 8.66
N ASN A 357 14.61 3.55 7.66
CA ASN A 357 15.80 2.69 7.56
C ASN A 357 16.39 2.75 6.14
N MET A 358 17.65 3.21 6.04
CA MET A 358 18.46 3.26 4.81
C MET A 358 19.77 2.47 4.95
N ASN A 359 19.86 1.54 5.92
CA ASN A 359 21.04 0.72 6.15
C ASN A 359 21.52 0.07 4.85
N SER A 360 22.78 0.29 4.49
CA SER A 360 23.45 -0.30 3.32
C SER A 360 22.75 -0.04 1.98
N MET A 361 21.89 0.97 1.83
CA MET A 361 21.04 1.14 0.63
C MET A 361 21.81 1.14 -0.71
N PHE A 362 23.03 1.68 -0.73
CA PHE A 362 23.91 1.75 -1.91
C PHE A 362 25.27 1.05 -1.72
N ALA A 363 25.40 0.21 -0.69
CA ALA A 363 26.67 -0.42 -0.35
C ALA A 363 27.21 -1.29 -1.49
N HIS A 364 28.51 -1.24 -1.75
CA HIS A 364 29.22 -1.96 -2.81
C HIS A 364 28.75 -1.66 -4.25
N MET A 365 28.05 -0.56 -4.51
CA MET A 365 27.78 -0.08 -5.89
C MET A 365 29.06 0.52 -6.51
N SER A 366 30.04 -0.34 -6.79
CA SER A 366 31.43 0.05 -7.04
C SER A 366 31.65 0.77 -8.36
N ASN A 367 30.83 0.54 -9.39
CA ASN A 367 30.94 1.19 -10.71
C ASN A 367 30.16 2.51 -10.84
N LEU A 368 29.37 2.92 -9.84
CA LEU A 368 28.60 4.14 -9.89
C LEU A 368 29.51 5.38 -9.68
N MET A 369 29.62 6.26 -10.68
CA MET A 369 30.54 7.40 -10.64
C MET A 369 29.94 8.68 -10.04
N ALA A 370 28.61 8.83 -10.12
CA ALA A 370 27.82 9.90 -9.54
C ALA A 370 26.42 9.37 -9.16
N LEU A 371 25.82 9.93 -8.11
CA LEU A 371 24.50 9.57 -7.62
C LEU A 371 23.74 10.85 -7.22
N ASN A 372 22.58 11.09 -7.82
CA ASN A 372 21.74 12.23 -7.45
C ASN A 372 20.77 11.83 -6.33
N LEU A 373 20.86 12.51 -5.19
CA LEU A 373 20.02 12.30 -4.01
C LEU A 373 19.18 13.54 -3.65
N SER A 374 19.02 14.50 -4.57
CA SER A 374 18.34 15.78 -4.30
C SER A 374 16.85 15.64 -3.91
N SER A 375 16.21 14.53 -4.28
CA SER A 375 14.83 14.18 -3.92
C SER A 375 14.68 13.63 -2.49
N PHE A 376 15.78 13.18 -1.87
CA PHE A 376 15.70 12.49 -0.59
C PHE A 376 15.37 13.45 0.56
N ASN A 377 14.37 13.06 1.35
CA ASN A 377 14.05 13.61 2.65
C ASN A 377 14.42 12.56 3.70
N THR A 378 15.46 12.81 4.50
CA THR A 378 15.94 11.87 5.51
C THR A 378 15.48 12.18 6.93
N SER A 379 14.57 13.15 7.13
CA SER A 379 14.16 13.64 8.45
C SER A 379 13.58 12.57 9.39
N LYS A 380 13.05 11.46 8.86
CA LYS A 380 12.57 10.30 9.64
C LYS A 380 13.57 9.14 9.76
N VAL A 381 14.71 9.21 9.09
CA VAL A 381 15.69 8.13 9.05
C VAL A 381 16.37 8.00 10.40
N THR A 382 16.37 6.78 10.94
CA THR A 382 16.98 6.44 12.23
C THR A 382 18.26 5.61 12.08
N ASN A 383 18.44 4.97 10.92
CA ASN A 383 19.57 4.10 10.60
C ASN A 383 20.13 4.37 9.20
N MET A 384 21.41 4.76 9.14
CA MET A 384 22.22 4.96 7.93
C MET A 384 23.53 4.14 7.99
N ASP A 385 23.57 3.05 8.77
CA ASP A 385 24.70 2.13 8.81
C ASP A 385 25.11 1.74 7.37
N TYR A 386 26.41 1.84 7.06
CA TYR A 386 27.02 1.40 5.80
C TYR A 386 26.38 1.92 4.50
N MET A 387 25.55 2.97 4.54
CA MET A 387 24.70 3.40 3.42
C MET A 387 25.45 3.58 2.08
N PHE A 388 26.71 4.04 2.13
CA PHE A 388 27.59 4.24 0.98
C PHE A 388 28.89 3.42 1.07
N GLU A 389 28.95 2.36 1.89
CA GLU A 389 30.18 1.55 2.03
C GLU A 389 30.67 1.02 0.67
N GLN A 390 31.98 1.06 0.43
CA GLN A 390 32.64 0.46 -0.75
C GLN A 390 32.08 0.92 -2.12
N MET A 391 31.52 2.13 -2.19
CA MET A 391 31.28 2.82 -3.46
C MET A 391 32.61 3.32 -4.06
N LEU A 392 33.38 2.39 -4.63
CA LEU A 392 34.79 2.63 -4.96
C LEU A 392 35.02 3.75 -5.98
N ASN A 393 34.14 3.92 -6.98
CA ASN A 393 34.32 4.89 -8.08
C ASN A 393 33.49 6.18 -7.93
N ILE A 394 32.74 6.38 -6.83
CA ILE A 394 31.92 7.59 -6.65
C ILE A 394 32.84 8.81 -6.49
N THR A 395 32.68 9.81 -7.37
CA THR A 395 33.57 11.00 -7.44
C THR A 395 32.97 12.23 -6.77
N THR A 396 31.64 12.31 -6.72
CA THR A 396 30.86 13.36 -6.07
C THR A 396 29.67 12.76 -5.33
N LEU A 397 29.37 13.30 -4.16
CA LEU A 397 28.19 12.94 -3.38
C LEU A 397 27.68 14.20 -2.68
N ASN A 398 26.49 14.67 -3.06
CA ASN A 398 25.84 15.81 -2.41
C ASN A 398 24.86 15.31 -1.36
N LEU A 399 25.06 15.73 -0.10
CA LEU A 399 24.25 15.36 1.05
C LEU A 399 23.67 16.60 1.76
N SER A 400 23.66 17.78 1.13
CA SER A 400 23.23 19.04 1.76
C SER A 400 21.75 19.04 2.19
N ASN A 401 20.93 18.15 1.61
CA ASN A 401 19.52 17.94 1.94
C ASN A 401 19.30 16.89 3.05
N PHE A 402 20.34 16.22 3.54
CA PHE A 402 20.19 15.21 4.58
C PHE A 402 19.94 15.90 5.94
N ASP A 403 18.76 15.68 6.52
CA ASP A 403 18.52 15.87 7.94
C ASP A 403 18.89 14.57 8.67
N THR A 404 19.86 14.66 9.58
CA THR A 404 20.30 13.52 10.39
C THR A 404 19.92 13.63 11.86
N ALA A 405 19.10 14.61 12.25
CA ALA A 405 18.76 14.88 13.66
C ALA A 405 18.02 13.72 14.37
N ASN A 406 17.48 12.76 13.62
CA ASN A 406 16.84 11.55 14.12
C ASN A 406 17.69 10.27 13.94
N VAL A 407 18.87 10.36 13.32
CA VAL A 407 19.72 9.20 13.07
C VAL A 407 20.42 8.77 14.36
N THR A 408 20.28 7.50 14.70
CA THR A 408 20.86 6.86 15.89
C THR A 408 22.10 6.03 15.57
N SER A 409 22.27 5.65 14.30
CA SER A 409 23.32 4.76 13.82
C SER A 409 23.79 5.16 12.42
N MET A 410 25.10 5.36 12.27
CA MET A 410 25.79 5.69 11.00
C MET A 410 27.07 4.85 10.86
N LYS A 411 27.07 3.65 11.43
CA LYS A 411 28.25 2.78 11.53
C LYS A 411 28.82 2.54 10.15
N GLY A 412 30.08 2.90 9.92
CA GLY A 412 30.75 2.64 8.65
C GLY A 412 30.13 3.29 7.40
N MET A 413 29.27 4.30 7.53
CA MET A 413 28.48 4.90 6.43
C MET A 413 29.30 5.27 5.18
N PHE A 414 30.56 5.70 5.35
CA PHE A 414 31.49 6.07 4.28
C PHE A 414 32.76 5.19 4.25
N SER A 415 32.69 3.95 4.75
CA SER A 415 33.85 3.04 4.76
C SER A 415 34.31 2.74 3.33
N TYR A 416 35.62 2.85 3.10
CA TYR A 416 36.26 2.51 1.82
C TYR A 416 35.74 3.28 0.58
N VAL A 417 35.19 4.48 0.76
CA VAL A 417 34.76 5.35 -0.35
C VAL A 417 35.96 6.15 -0.90
N SER A 418 36.85 5.45 -1.61
CA SER A 418 38.21 5.95 -1.91
C SER A 418 38.30 7.01 -3.01
N SER A 419 37.29 7.16 -3.88
CA SER A 419 37.33 8.10 -5.01
C SER A 419 36.77 9.50 -4.74
N LEU A 420 36.06 9.68 -3.62
CA LEU A 420 35.68 11.02 -3.17
C LEU A 420 36.94 11.83 -2.81
N LYS A 421 36.95 13.10 -3.18
CA LYS A 421 38.03 14.05 -2.81
C LYS A 421 37.63 14.96 -1.65
N THR A 422 36.34 15.27 -1.56
CA THR A 422 35.71 16.18 -0.61
C THR A 422 34.32 15.67 -0.29
N LEU A 423 33.87 15.87 0.94
CA LEU A 423 32.51 15.59 1.37
C LEU A 423 32.11 16.68 2.36
N ASP A 424 31.03 17.40 2.07
CA ASP A 424 30.44 18.36 3.00
C ASP A 424 29.51 17.61 3.95
N LEU A 425 29.74 17.78 5.25
CA LEU A 425 28.96 17.21 6.35
C LEU A 425 28.55 18.30 7.35
N SER A 426 28.60 19.58 6.95
CA SER A 426 28.31 20.73 7.82
C SER A 426 26.86 20.76 8.34
N ASN A 427 25.94 20.11 7.64
CA ASN A 427 24.54 19.90 8.03
C ASN A 427 24.31 18.68 8.95
N PHE A 428 25.29 17.81 9.18
CA PHE A 428 25.09 16.57 9.93
C PHE A 428 24.96 16.83 11.43
N ASN A 429 23.75 16.66 11.96
CA ASN A 429 23.48 16.59 13.39
C ASN A 429 23.73 15.15 13.90
N THR A 430 24.77 14.96 14.71
CA THR A 430 25.14 13.65 15.27
C THR A 430 24.73 13.46 16.74
N SER A 431 23.92 14.38 17.30
CA SER A 431 23.59 14.38 18.74
C SER A 431 22.86 13.13 19.26
N LYS A 432 22.15 12.40 18.40
CA LYS A 432 21.48 11.13 18.73
C LYS A 432 22.28 9.88 18.31
N VAL A 433 23.43 10.04 17.65
CA VAL A 433 24.20 8.90 17.11
C VAL A 433 24.93 8.18 18.25
N THR A 434 24.50 6.95 18.54
CA THR A 434 25.10 6.07 19.56
C THR A 434 26.11 5.10 18.97
N ARG A 435 26.03 4.82 17.66
CA ARG A 435 26.87 3.85 16.94
C ARG A 435 27.57 4.54 15.77
N MET A 436 28.81 5.00 16.02
CA MET A 436 29.67 5.73 15.07
C MET A 436 30.96 4.97 14.72
N THR A 437 31.09 3.70 15.11
CA THR A 437 32.32 2.94 14.84
C THR A 437 32.59 2.86 13.34
N SER A 438 33.85 3.12 12.97
CA SER A 438 34.34 3.19 11.58
C SER A 438 33.64 4.19 10.64
N ALA A 439 32.97 5.23 11.13
CA ALA A 439 32.61 6.42 10.32
C ALA A 439 33.85 7.30 9.97
N THR A 440 35.04 6.70 9.89
CA THR A 440 36.33 7.36 9.76
C THR A 440 36.55 7.90 8.34
N CYS A 441 37.02 9.15 8.25
CA CYS A 441 37.50 9.84 7.03
C CYS A 441 37.87 8.89 5.88
N PRO A 442 37.27 9.02 4.67
CA PRO A 442 37.39 7.99 3.63
C PRO A 442 38.82 7.63 3.18
N THR A 443 39.82 8.49 3.36
CA THR A 443 41.25 8.12 3.26
C THR A 443 42.15 8.97 4.18
N LYS A 444 43.45 8.63 4.26
CA LYS A 444 44.49 9.40 4.98
C LYS A 444 44.73 10.83 4.45
N ASN A 445 44.16 11.20 3.30
CA ASN A 445 44.32 12.52 2.68
C ASN A 445 43.02 13.36 2.73
N PHE A 446 42.00 12.92 3.46
CA PHE A 446 40.68 13.53 3.44
C PHE A 446 40.57 14.72 4.41
N VAL A 447 40.17 15.89 3.90
CA VAL A 447 39.75 17.03 4.73
C VAL A 447 38.27 16.89 5.04
N CYS A 448 37.94 16.49 6.26
CA CYS A 448 36.56 16.49 6.74
C CYS A 448 36.27 17.83 7.42
N VAL A 449 35.40 18.64 6.82
CA VAL A 449 34.96 19.92 7.39
C VAL A 449 33.79 19.65 8.34
N ILE A 450 34.10 19.21 9.55
CA ILE A 450 33.11 19.05 10.62
C ILE A 450 32.88 20.43 11.27
N ALA A 451 31.70 21.00 11.07
CA ALA A 451 31.28 22.20 11.79
C ALA A 451 31.04 21.84 13.27
N LEU A 452 31.76 22.49 14.19
CA LEU A 452 31.56 22.31 15.63
C LEU A 452 30.36 23.15 16.10
N PRO A 453 29.45 22.61 16.93
CA PRO A 453 28.40 23.41 17.54
C PRO A 453 28.98 24.42 18.55
N THR A 454 28.43 25.64 18.53
CA THR A 454 28.84 26.81 19.33
C THR A 454 28.52 26.69 20.83
N PRO A 455 29.16 27.49 21.71
CA PRO A 455 29.23 27.18 23.14
C PRO A 455 28.01 27.62 23.97
N ILE A 456 27.73 26.87 25.04
CA ILE A 456 26.76 27.22 26.09
C ILE A 456 27.47 28.12 27.16
N PRO A 457 26.78 29.10 27.79
CA PRO A 457 27.44 30.10 28.64
C PRO A 457 27.97 29.62 29.99
N THR A 458 28.83 30.46 30.54
CA THR A 458 29.49 30.42 31.85
C THR A 458 28.57 30.18 33.06
N HIS A 459 29.06 29.45 34.07
CA HIS A 459 29.44 29.97 35.41
C HIS A 459 29.52 28.85 36.46
N ILE A 460 30.73 28.51 36.93
CA ILE A 460 30.94 27.90 38.26
C ILE A 460 32.16 28.56 38.91
N PHE A 461 31.98 29.03 40.15
CA PHE A 461 33.03 29.67 40.96
C PHE A 461 34.06 28.65 41.44
N LEU A 462 35.32 29.07 41.53
CA LEU A 462 36.36 28.35 42.28
C LEU A 462 36.63 29.09 43.60
N THR A 463 36.48 28.39 44.72
CA THR A 463 37.08 28.78 46.01
C THR A 463 38.33 27.93 46.24
N PRO A 464 39.46 28.52 46.67
CA PRO A 464 40.73 27.79 46.77
C PRO A 464 40.94 27.14 48.14
N SER A 465 41.63 26.00 48.17
CA SER A 465 42.35 25.52 49.35
C SER A 465 43.84 25.36 49.04
N THR A 466 44.66 25.94 49.91
CA THR A 466 46.13 25.86 49.98
C THR A 466 46.62 24.40 50.19
N THR A 467 47.88 24.01 49.97
CA THR A 467 49.17 24.60 50.43
C THR A 467 50.40 24.11 49.63
N ALA A 468 51.48 24.93 49.60
CA ALA A 468 52.94 24.60 49.69
C ALA A 468 53.52 23.40 48.89
N ASN A 469 54.62 23.44 48.13
CA ASN A 469 55.77 24.35 47.88
C ASN A 469 56.40 24.00 46.50
N GLY A 470 57.44 24.64 45.92
CA GLY A 470 58.26 25.82 46.27
C GLY A 470 59.56 25.89 45.41
N MET A 471 60.46 26.83 45.72
CA MET A 471 61.79 27.11 45.08
C MET A 471 61.79 27.69 43.65
N THR A 472 62.84 28.48 43.36
CA THR A 472 62.93 29.57 42.36
C THR A 472 64.34 29.61 41.70
N PRO A 473 64.80 30.67 40.99
CA PRO A 473 64.53 30.94 39.56
C PRO A 473 65.83 31.10 38.70
N ALA A 474 65.66 31.57 37.45
CA ALA A 474 66.65 32.03 36.43
C ALA A 474 66.73 31.10 35.19
N SER A 475 66.98 31.58 33.95
CA SER A 475 67.33 32.94 33.49
C SER A 475 66.60 33.34 32.18
N THR A 476 66.58 34.63 31.88
CA THR A 476 65.89 35.22 30.71
C THR A 476 66.77 35.32 29.47
N VAL A 477 66.25 34.90 28.30
CA VAL A 477 66.66 35.42 26.99
C VAL A 477 65.43 35.81 26.19
N THR A 478 65.44 37.03 25.64
CA THR A 478 64.41 37.61 24.77
C THR A 478 64.68 37.19 23.30
N LYS A 479 63.74 36.97 22.37
CA LYS A 479 62.57 37.78 21.91
C LYS A 479 61.59 36.85 21.11
N PRO A 480 60.50 37.32 20.47
CA PRO A 480 59.19 36.69 20.63
C PRO A 480 58.81 35.65 19.57
N LEU A 481 58.26 34.51 20.01
CA LEU A 481 57.40 33.66 19.19
C LEU A 481 56.21 33.19 20.06
N ARG A 482 55.02 33.15 19.48
CA ARG A 482 53.77 32.93 20.23
C ARG A 482 53.71 31.51 20.81
N HIS A 483 53.47 31.45 22.11
CA HIS A 483 53.12 30.30 22.95
C HIS A 483 52.82 28.97 22.24
N CYS A 484 53.65 27.96 22.51
CA CYS A 484 53.27 26.56 22.38
C CYS A 484 53.74 25.81 23.63
N ILE A 485 52.85 25.65 24.62
CA ILE A 485 53.14 24.85 25.82
C ILE A 485 52.82 23.39 25.48
N ILE A 486 53.83 22.54 25.57
CA ILE A 486 53.69 21.08 25.54
C ILE A 486 53.66 20.58 26.98
N THR A 487 52.60 19.87 27.35
CA THR A 487 52.56 19.04 28.56
C THR A 487 52.16 17.61 28.19
N THR A 488 53.07 16.68 28.48
CA THR A 488 52.82 15.24 28.63
C THR A 488 51.87 15.01 29.83
N ILE A 489 51.21 13.87 30.11
CA ILE A 489 51.34 12.43 29.78
C ILE A 489 49.88 11.81 29.86
N PRO A 490 49.61 10.52 30.20
CA PRO A 490 49.87 9.24 29.52
C PRO A 490 48.56 8.50 29.08
N TYR A 491 48.70 7.24 28.60
CA TYR A 491 47.65 6.22 28.35
C TYR A 491 46.73 6.37 27.12
N VAL A 492 47.22 5.85 25.98
CA VAL A 492 46.40 4.99 25.10
C VAL A 492 47.22 3.74 24.78
N THR A 493 46.75 2.57 25.20
CA THR A 493 47.40 1.29 24.90
C THR A 493 47.10 0.89 23.46
N LEU A 494 48.09 1.04 22.58
CA LEU A 494 47.96 0.69 21.16
C LEU A 494 48.06 -0.83 20.98
N LEU A 495 46.93 -1.53 20.92
CA LEU A 495 46.87 -2.96 20.57
C LEU A 495 47.04 -3.13 19.05
N CYS A 496 48.28 -2.99 18.57
CA CYS A 496 48.69 -3.54 17.28
C CYS A 496 49.14 -4.99 17.47
N SER A 497 48.39 -5.95 16.92
CA SER A 497 48.89 -7.31 16.71
C SER A 497 49.64 -7.38 15.35
N PRO A 498 50.76 -8.11 15.21
CA PRO A 498 51.72 -7.85 14.15
C PRO A 498 51.58 -8.77 12.92
N SER A 499 51.69 -8.19 11.72
CA SER A 499 52.25 -8.86 10.52
C SER A 499 52.64 -7.88 9.41
N LYS A 500 53.95 -7.81 9.13
CA LYS A 500 54.68 -7.53 7.87
C LYS A 500 53.84 -7.00 6.67
N LEU A 501 54.24 -5.96 5.92
CA LEU A 501 55.60 -5.55 5.50
C LEU A 501 55.63 -4.05 5.07
N LEU A 502 56.78 -3.38 5.16
CA LEU A 502 56.94 -1.95 4.85
C LEU A 502 57.05 -1.62 3.35
N ARG A 503 56.52 -0.46 2.94
CA ARG A 503 57.25 0.53 2.08
C ARG A 503 56.94 1.97 2.55
N PRO A 504 57.90 2.92 2.50
CA PRO A 504 57.74 4.26 3.08
C PRO A 504 57.53 5.36 2.02
N TYR A 505 56.61 6.31 2.22
CA TYR A 505 56.56 7.61 1.53
C TYR A 505 55.78 8.68 2.36
N PRO A 506 55.91 10.00 2.07
CA PRO A 506 56.49 10.92 3.06
C PRO A 506 55.51 11.74 3.91
N LYS A 507 56.09 12.40 4.91
CA LYS A 507 55.46 13.36 5.84
C LYS A 507 54.86 14.57 5.11
N ASN A 508 53.68 15.02 5.53
CA ASN A 508 53.48 16.36 6.15
C ASN A 508 52.00 16.62 6.52
N VAL A 509 51.78 17.71 7.28
CA VAL A 509 50.51 18.41 7.59
C VAL A 509 49.71 17.95 8.82
N ILE A 510 49.99 18.67 9.91
CA ILE A 510 49.09 19.23 10.95
C ILE A 510 47.73 18.54 11.18
N ILE A 511 47.60 17.94 12.37
CA ILE A 511 46.33 17.50 12.96
C ILE A 511 45.76 18.62 13.83
N VAL A 512 44.48 18.94 13.67
CA VAL A 512 43.69 19.63 14.71
C VAL A 512 42.48 18.76 15.03
N SER A 513 42.50 18.11 16.18
CA SER A 513 41.33 17.41 16.72
C SER A 513 41.21 17.67 18.23
N ARG A 514 40.02 18.07 18.66
CA ARG A 514 39.55 17.94 20.04
C ARG A 514 38.31 17.06 20.02
N PHE A 515 38.51 15.76 20.22
CA PHE A 515 37.43 14.89 20.63
C PHE A 515 37.17 15.10 22.12
N LEU A 516 35.90 15.27 22.50
CA LEU A 516 35.47 15.16 23.89
C LEU A 516 35.17 13.68 24.18
N PRO A 517 35.79 13.06 25.20
CA PRO A 517 35.37 11.74 25.66
C PRO A 517 34.07 11.89 26.47
N HIS A 518 33.00 11.20 26.05
CA HIS A 518 31.79 11.13 26.85
C HIS A 518 31.95 10.10 27.97
N LYS A 519 31.44 10.42 29.17
CA LYS A 519 31.60 9.59 30.37
C LYS A 519 31.02 8.18 30.18
N SER A 520 31.81 7.16 30.47
CA SER A 520 31.30 5.84 30.84
C SER A 520 30.56 5.93 32.18
N ILE A 521 29.28 5.58 32.19
CA ILE A 521 28.55 5.34 33.44
C ILE A 521 28.84 3.91 33.86
N LEU A 522 29.80 3.75 34.77
CA LEU A 522 29.94 2.53 35.57
C LEU A 522 29.00 2.66 36.77
N GLY A 523 27.98 1.81 36.80
CA GLY A 523 27.23 1.53 38.03
C GLY A 523 28.13 0.84 39.07
N ARG A 524 27.78 1.00 40.34
CA ARG A 524 28.49 0.38 41.48
C ARG A 524 28.35 -1.14 41.50
#